data_AF-A0A1F5GUK1-F1
#
_entry.id   AF-A0A1F5GUK1-F1
#
_cell.length_a   1.000
_cell.length_b   1.000
_cell.length_c   1.000
_cell.angle_alpha   90.00
_cell.angle_beta   90.00
_cell.angle_gamma   90.00
#
_symmetry.space_group_name_H-M   'P 1'
#
loop_
_entity.id
_entity.type
_entity.pdbx_description
1 polymer ?
#
loop_
_entity_poly.entity_id
_entity_poly.type
_entity_poly.pdbx_seq_one_letter_code
_entity_poly.pdbx_strand_id
1 'polypeptide(L)'
;MNLDLSKLTKDEIPEWITSYLNVHDGKRAHSAFQFTINGVTYPFVRNFNFAALPDPPLQRRYSMMAALFLTRPGDLMFFFQSDPQWSGEDITSRRGLRGIYYVSSAPFRGTDDIKDEKTGYTMLGHCPNCGSFRSTLSMKCPHCDKLYPVMNIPSRPDPYHFLLLSLRIEIAPLIVFERAISDERCYADMSDTGMIWIGRHDNQMGAGKGSSVRQLLPEEAVKITRMMITEPGQIISFPPKKQYVNEKKEILNNDGTKVTNLELRVINREIKIVSQEHMLNFDIAKSIDNSDSSFVKALGNDFSVSEIEYVSSEFPWGYTAGESDFVVGLKNEKARYKLFIMEFKRDKIDDDAMIQVSLYTRWVVQVMSQFSIPKVESIIVYPVVVGRRLIAGTLRPAPFSFRASYNSGVSVVVDVKSPSFIQYVPEGEFTKNGIIYASSLIYKNESENILLVKWIPEVGIVTSQVERNWTKNASWKPITERVNE
;
A
#
# COMPACT_ATOMS: atom_id res chain seq x y z
N MET A 1 14.87 8.49 -18.69
CA MET A 1 15.30 7.09 -18.91
C MET A 1 14.55 6.51 -20.11
N ASN A 2 15.19 5.72 -20.97
CA ASN A 2 14.51 5.06 -22.10
C ASN A 2 13.64 3.91 -21.57
N LEU A 3 12.34 3.92 -21.89
CA LEU A 3 11.36 2.89 -21.48
C LEU A 3 11.28 1.72 -22.47
N ASP A 4 12.04 1.76 -23.56
CA ASP A 4 12.09 0.68 -24.56
C ASP A 4 12.99 -0.47 -24.09
N LEU A 5 12.39 -1.41 -23.36
CA LEU A 5 13.09 -2.60 -22.83
C LEU A 5 13.35 -3.67 -23.89
N SER A 6 12.80 -3.55 -25.11
CA SER A 6 12.99 -4.57 -26.15
C SER A 6 14.42 -4.64 -26.69
N LYS A 7 15.25 -3.65 -26.33
CA LYS A 7 16.67 -3.56 -26.70
C LYS A 7 17.60 -4.12 -25.63
N LEU A 8 17.09 -4.45 -24.45
CA LEU A 8 17.86 -5.00 -23.36
C LEU A 8 17.86 -6.53 -23.42
N THR A 9 18.98 -7.12 -23.05
CA THR A 9 19.09 -8.56 -22.78
C THR A 9 18.34 -8.93 -21.50
N LYS A 10 18.10 -10.22 -21.31
CA LYS A 10 17.44 -10.76 -20.10
C LYS A 10 18.17 -10.38 -18.81
N ASP A 11 19.49 -10.28 -18.85
CA ASP A 11 20.33 -9.99 -17.68
C ASP A 11 20.40 -8.48 -17.37
N GLU A 12 20.24 -7.63 -18.40
CA GLU A 12 20.22 -6.16 -18.25
C GLU A 12 18.88 -5.65 -17.69
N ILE A 13 17.77 -6.38 -17.85
CA ILE A 13 16.45 -5.94 -17.39
C ILE A 13 16.39 -5.76 -15.86
N PRO A 14 16.84 -6.70 -15.02
CA PRO A 14 16.89 -6.49 -13.56
C PRO A 14 17.74 -5.28 -13.14
N GLU A 15 18.84 -5.01 -13.83
CA GLU A 15 19.69 -3.83 -13.57
C GLU A 15 18.95 -2.54 -13.95
N TRP A 16 18.24 -2.56 -15.07
CA TRP A 16 17.38 -1.45 -15.47
C TRP A 16 16.29 -1.17 -14.44
N ILE A 17 15.60 -2.21 -13.93
CA ILE A 17 14.58 -2.06 -12.87
C ILE A 17 15.20 -1.48 -11.59
N THR A 18 16.37 -1.98 -11.20
CA THR A 18 17.11 -1.48 -10.02
C THR A 18 17.42 0.01 -10.17
N SER A 19 17.90 0.42 -11.34
CA SER A 19 18.18 1.81 -11.64
C SER A 19 16.89 2.63 -11.70
N TYR A 20 15.83 2.14 -12.34
CA TYR A 20 14.55 2.85 -12.51
C TYR A 20 13.86 3.17 -11.19
N LEU A 21 13.93 2.24 -10.22
CA LEU A 21 13.33 2.39 -8.89
C LEU A 21 14.25 3.12 -7.89
N ASN A 22 15.41 3.60 -8.34
CA ASN A 22 16.30 4.39 -7.50
C ASN A 22 15.89 5.87 -7.47
N VAL A 23 16.38 6.61 -6.49
CA VAL A 23 16.14 8.05 -6.37
C VAL A 23 16.89 8.79 -7.48
N HIS A 24 16.18 9.60 -8.27
CA HIS A 24 16.73 10.45 -9.33
C HIS A 24 16.10 11.84 -9.32
N ASP A 25 16.79 12.82 -9.89
CA ASP A 25 16.21 14.09 -10.34
C ASP A 25 15.47 14.94 -9.29
N GLY A 26 15.91 14.89 -8.02
CA GLY A 26 15.37 15.76 -6.96
C GLY A 26 13.90 15.51 -6.61
N LYS A 27 13.33 14.37 -7.03
CA LYS A 27 11.96 13.91 -6.74
C LYS A 27 12.01 12.56 -6.05
N ARG A 28 10.87 12.10 -5.52
CA ARG A 28 10.76 10.72 -5.04
C ARG A 28 11.09 9.74 -6.17
N ALA A 29 11.66 8.59 -5.81
CA ALA A 29 11.87 7.49 -6.72
C ALA A 29 10.54 6.98 -7.30
N HIS A 30 10.61 6.37 -8.48
CA HIS A 30 9.51 5.59 -9.01
C HIS A 30 9.24 4.39 -8.09
N SER A 31 7.97 4.07 -7.93
CA SER A 31 7.48 2.99 -7.08
C SER A 31 7.16 1.74 -7.90
N ALA A 32 7.08 0.59 -7.22
CA ALA A 32 6.62 -0.66 -7.82
C ALA A 32 5.42 -1.19 -7.03
N PHE A 33 4.38 -1.63 -7.73
CA PHE A 33 3.17 -2.15 -7.12
C PHE A 33 2.84 -3.54 -7.65
N GLN A 34 2.37 -4.42 -6.76
CA GLN A 34 1.66 -5.64 -7.13
C GLN A 34 0.15 -5.38 -7.10
N PHE A 35 -0.52 -5.61 -8.22
CA PHE A 35 -1.98 -5.57 -8.35
C PHE A 35 -2.52 -6.99 -8.46
N THR A 36 -3.37 -7.38 -7.52
CA THR A 36 -4.07 -8.66 -7.56
C THR A 36 -5.33 -8.52 -8.41
N ILE A 37 -5.39 -9.32 -9.47
CA ILE A 37 -6.50 -9.33 -10.42
C ILE A 37 -7.12 -10.72 -10.50
N ASN A 38 -8.35 -10.79 -10.97
CA ASN A 38 -8.99 -12.05 -11.29
C ASN A 38 -8.46 -12.60 -12.62
N GLY A 39 -8.30 -13.91 -12.78
CA GLY A 39 -7.85 -14.53 -14.04
C GLY A 39 -8.77 -14.25 -15.23
N VAL A 40 -10.07 -14.06 -15.01
CA VAL A 40 -10.99 -13.63 -16.08
C VAL A 40 -10.83 -12.16 -16.46
N THR A 41 -10.18 -11.37 -15.60
CA THR A 41 -9.94 -9.93 -15.81
C THR A 41 -8.55 -9.61 -16.35
N TYR A 42 -7.59 -10.56 -16.31
CA TYR A 42 -6.27 -10.36 -16.91
C TYR A 42 -6.27 -10.04 -18.41
N PRO A 43 -7.17 -10.63 -19.24
CA PRO A 43 -7.30 -10.22 -20.63
C PRO A 43 -7.52 -8.71 -20.81
N PHE A 44 -8.17 -8.03 -19.86
CA PHE A 44 -8.41 -6.59 -19.93
C PHE A 44 -7.11 -5.79 -19.75
N VAL A 45 -6.29 -6.19 -18.79
CA VAL A 45 -4.95 -5.63 -18.56
C VAL A 45 -4.10 -5.75 -19.82
N ARG A 46 -4.04 -6.95 -20.40
CA ARG A 46 -3.25 -7.25 -21.60
C ARG A 46 -3.78 -6.54 -22.85
N ASN A 47 -5.09 -6.63 -23.09
CA ASN A 47 -5.70 -6.28 -24.37
C ASN A 47 -6.18 -4.83 -24.45
N PHE A 48 -6.44 -4.17 -23.31
CA PHE A 48 -6.99 -2.81 -23.24
C PHE A 48 -6.13 -1.85 -22.39
N ASN A 49 -5.07 -2.34 -21.74
CA ASN A 49 -4.06 -1.55 -21.04
C ASN A 49 -4.62 -0.59 -19.98
N PHE A 50 -5.49 -1.12 -19.12
CA PHE A 50 -5.84 -0.51 -17.85
C PHE A 50 -5.88 -1.56 -16.73
N ALA A 51 -5.53 -1.14 -15.52
CA ALA A 51 -5.83 -1.87 -14.30
C ALA A 51 -7.24 -1.48 -13.82
N ALA A 52 -7.99 -2.44 -13.27
CA ALA A 52 -9.35 -2.21 -12.78
C ALA A 52 -9.54 -2.79 -11.39
N LEU A 53 -10.19 -2.03 -10.51
CA LEU A 53 -10.40 -2.35 -9.11
C LEU A 53 -11.86 -2.05 -8.69
N PRO A 54 -12.39 -2.76 -7.68
CA PRO A 54 -13.69 -2.42 -7.12
C PRO A 54 -13.63 -1.07 -6.38
N ASP A 55 -14.75 -0.36 -6.30
CA ASP A 55 -14.94 0.77 -5.36
C ASP A 55 -15.69 0.26 -4.13
N PRO A 56 -14.98 -0.19 -3.07
CA PRO A 56 -15.64 -0.87 -1.96
C PRO A 56 -16.50 0.09 -1.12
N PRO A 57 -17.42 -0.47 -0.30
CA PRO A 57 -18.14 0.28 0.71
C PRO A 57 -17.18 0.92 1.74
N LEU A 58 -17.73 1.83 2.54
CA LEU A 58 -17.00 2.76 3.40
C LEU A 58 -15.83 2.13 4.19
N GLN A 59 -16.00 0.97 4.81
CA GLN A 59 -15.04 0.36 5.75
C GLN A 59 -13.63 0.11 5.17
N ARG A 60 -13.52 -0.28 3.89
CA ARG A 60 -12.22 -0.57 3.22
C ARG A 60 -11.91 0.41 2.10
N ARG A 61 -12.81 1.36 1.85
CA ARG A 61 -12.68 2.31 0.76
C ARG A 61 -11.41 3.14 0.87
N TYR A 62 -11.13 3.71 2.03
CA TYR A 62 -10.00 4.62 2.17
C TYR A 62 -8.65 3.90 2.20
N SER A 63 -8.59 2.65 2.63
CA SER A 63 -7.43 1.77 2.43
C SER A 63 -7.16 1.56 0.93
N MET A 64 -8.19 1.18 0.14
CA MET A 64 -8.06 1.03 -1.32
C MET A 64 -7.71 2.36 -2.01
N MET A 65 -8.33 3.47 -1.60
CA MET A 65 -8.00 4.80 -2.14
C MET A 65 -6.57 5.21 -1.80
N ALA A 66 -6.08 4.93 -0.59
CA ALA A 66 -4.71 5.23 -0.22
C ALA A 66 -3.72 4.51 -1.14
N ALA A 67 -3.91 3.20 -1.37
CA ALA A 67 -3.07 2.45 -2.29
C ALA A 67 -3.14 2.98 -3.74
N LEU A 68 -4.36 3.25 -4.24
CA LEU A 68 -4.58 3.81 -5.58
C LEU A 68 -3.96 5.18 -5.78
N PHE A 69 -4.10 6.06 -4.79
CA PHE A 69 -3.54 7.40 -4.78
C PHE A 69 -2.11 7.43 -4.26
N LEU A 70 -1.45 6.30 -4.01
CA LEU A 70 0.01 6.21 -3.90
C LEU A 70 0.65 5.94 -5.25
N THR A 71 -0.04 5.21 -6.13
CA THR A 71 0.39 4.95 -7.50
C THR A 71 0.39 6.25 -8.34
N ARG A 72 1.53 6.57 -8.95
CA ARG A 72 1.74 7.76 -9.81
C ARG A 72 2.03 7.34 -11.24
N PRO A 73 1.75 8.22 -12.22
CA PRO A 73 2.35 8.10 -13.55
C PRO A 73 3.87 7.92 -13.46
N GLY A 74 4.40 6.92 -14.17
CA GLY A 74 5.80 6.51 -14.12
C GLY A 74 6.09 5.38 -13.13
N ASP A 75 5.18 5.02 -12.23
CA ASP A 75 5.41 3.85 -11.36
C ASP A 75 5.29 2.54 -12.15
N LEU A 76 5.94 1.49 -11.66
CA LEU A 76 5.84 0.13 -12.20
C LEU A 76 4.67 -0.64 -11.58
N MET A 77 4.01 -1.46 -12.38
CA MET A 77 2.92 -2.32 -11.96
C MET A 77 3.14 -3.75 -12.43
N PHE A 78 3.11 -4.67 -11.47
CA PHE A 78 3.17 -6.12 -11.62
C PHE A 78 1.77 -6.67 -11.35
N PHE A 79 1.33 -7.68 -12.10
CA PHE A 79 0.02 -8.27 -11.88
C PHE A 79 0.14 -9.66 -11.27
N PHE A 80 -0.54 -9.86 -10.14
CA PHE A 80 -0.78 -11.18 -9.60
C PHE A 80 -2.14 -11.68 -10.08
N GLN A 81 -2.12 -12.68 -10.95
CA GLN A 81 -3.33 -13.32 -11.45
C GLN A 81 -3.83 -14.36 -10.45
N SER A 82 -4.99 -14.09 -9.85
CA SER A 82 -5.71 -14.98 -8.93
C SER A 82 -6.87 -15.70 -9.63
N ASP A 83 -7.61 -16.53 -8.89
CA ASP A 83 -8.71 -17.35 -9.41
C ASP A 83 -10.01 -16.57 -9.71
N PRO A 84 -10.90 -17.07 -10.60
CA PRO A 84 -10.76 -18.23 -11.47
C PRO A 84 -9.90 -18.01 -12.73
N GLN A 85 -9.53 -19.13 -13.35
CA GLN A 85 -8.70 -19.25 -14.55
C GLN A 85 -9.54 -19.86 -15.70
N TRP A 86 -9.13 -19.69 -16.97
CA TRP A 86 -9.76 -20.35 -18.12
C TRP A 86 -9.30 -21.82 -18.21
N SER A 87 -10.14 -22.74 -18.71
CA SER A 87 -9.82 -24.18 -18.77
C SER A 87 -8.92 -24.51 -19.96
N GLY A 88 -8.26 -25.67 -19.89
CA GLY A 88 -7.54 -26.29 -21.00
C GLY A 88 -6.04 -25.97 -21.00
N GLU A 89 -5.45 -25.89 -22.18
CA GLU A 89 -4.01 -25.64 -22.39
C GLU A 89 -3.65 -24.14 -22.34
N ASP A 90 -4.54 -23.25 -21.90
CA ASP A 90 -4.27 -21.80 -21.85
C ASP A 90 -3.26 -21.45 -20.76
N ILE A 91 -1.98 -21.55 -21.13
CA ILE A 91 -0.83 -21.20 -20.31
C ILE A 91 -0.90 -19.75 -19.82
N THR A 92 -1.61 -18.87 -20.53
CA THR A 92 -1.77 -17.44 -20.19
C THR A 92 -2.81 -17.19 -19.10
N SER A 93 -3.62 -18.20 -18.78
CA SER A 93 -4.66 -18.11 -17.76
C SER A 93 -4.23 -18.62 -16.37
N ARG A 94 -3.02 -19.18 -16.25
CA ARG A 94 -2.53 -19.74 -14.98
C ARG A 94 -2.34 -18.69 -13.90
N ARG A 95 -2.69 -19.04 -12.65
CA ARG A 95 -2.41 -18.24 -11.44
C ARG A 95 -0.92 -17.95 -11.29
N GLY A 96 -0.62 -16.76 -10.78
CA GLY A 96 0.74 -16.32 -10.48
C GLY A 96 1.06 -14.91 -10.98
N LEU A 97 2.30 -14.47 -10.80
CA LEU A 97 2.73 -13.13 -11.23
C LEU A 97 2.99 -13.09 -12.74
N ARG A 98 2.56 -12.00 -13.36
CA ARG A 98 2.64 -11.74 -14.79
C ARG A 98 2.84 -10.27 -15.11
N GLY A 99 3.68 -10.06 -16.10
CA GLY A 99 3.87 -8.78 -16.78
C GLY A 99 4.50 -7.70 -15.91
N ILE A 100 5.14 -6.75 -16.59
CA ILE A 100 5.63 -5.51 -16.02
C ILE A 100 5.04 -4.41 -16.88
N TYR A 101 4.33 -3.50 -16.23
CA TYR A 101 3.65 -2.39 -16.89
C TYR A 101 4.13 -1.09 -16.25
N TYR A 102 4.05 0.00 -17.01
CA TYR A 102 4.24 1.34 -16.47
C TYR A 102 2.88 2.02 -16.29
N VAL A 103 2.72 2.79 -15.23
CA VAL A 103 1.51 3.57 -14.95
C VAL A 103 1.53 4.83 -15.81
N SER A 104 0.46 5.06 -16.56
CA SER A 104 0.39 6.17 -17.52
C SER A 104 -0.67 7.23 -17.19
N SER A 105 -1.47 7.02 -16.15
CA SER A 105 -2.44 8.02 -15.67
C SER A 105 -2.59 8.01 -14.16
N ALA A 106 -3.13 9.10 -13.61
CA ALA A 106 -3.74 9.09 -12.28
C ALA A 106 -4.97 8.15 -12.26
N PRO A 107 -5.42 7.68 -11.08
CA PRO A 107 -6.63 6.88 -10.96
C PRO A 107 -7.88 7.68 -11.35
N PHE A 108 -8.84 7.02 -12.00
CA PHE A 108 -10.10 7.62 -12.44
C PHE A 108 -11.25 6.62 -12.33
N ARG A 109 -12.47 7.09 -12.57
CA ARG A 109 -13.67 6.27 -12.66
C ARG A 109 -14.01 5.97 -14.11
N GLY A 110 -13.98 4.69 -14.48
CA GLY A 110 -14.52 4.20 -15.75
C GLY A 110 -16.00 3.85 -15.59
N THR A 111 -16.84 4.33 -16.51
CA THR A 111 -18.30 4.11 -16.45
C THR A 111 -18.80 3.04 -17.41
N ASP A 112 -17.99 2.69 -18.40
CA ASP A 112 -18.37 1.81 -19.49
C ASP A 112 -18.20 0.34 -19.12
N ASP A 113 -19.14 -0.47 -19.58
CA ASP A 113 -18.99 -1.92 -19.59
C ASP A 113 -18.06 -2.31 -20.74
N ILE A 114 -17.06 -3.13 -20.45
CA ILE A 114 -16.07 -3.55 -21.44
C ILE A 114 -16.17 -5.07 -21.59
N LYS A 115 -16.34 -5.53 -22.83
CA LYS A 115 -16.39 -6.94 -23.17
C LYS A 115 -15.08 -7.38 -23.80
N ASP A 116 -14.53 -8.50 -23.34
CA ASP A 116 -13.41 -9.15 -24.02
C ASP A 116 -13.97 -10.11 -25.09
N GLU A 117 -13.70 -9.84 -26.37
CA GLU A 117 -14.28 -10.59 -27.49
C GLU A 117 -13.87 -12.07 -27.52
N LYS A 118 -12.67 -12.39 -27.03
CA LYS A 118 -12.17 -13.77 -27.03
C LYS A 118 -12.89 -14.63 -25.99
N THR A 119 -13.10 -14.08 -24.80
CA THR A 119 -13.67 -14.82 -23.68
C THR A 119 -15.18 -14.63 -23.56
N GLY A 120 -15.72 -13.55 -24.11
CA GLY A 120 -17.12 -13.13 -23.94
C GLY A 120 -17.42 -12.50 -22.57
N TYR A 121 -16.44 -12.45 -21.66
CA TYR A 121 -16.62 -11.86 -20.32
C TYR A 121 -16.78 -10.35 -20.40
N THR A 122 -17.70 -9.81 -19.60
CA THR A 122 -17.95 -8.37 -19.50
C THR A 122 -17.55 -7.87 -18.12
N MET A 123 -16.64 -6.90 -18.07
CA MET A 123 -16.32 -6.13 -16.88
C MET A 123 -17.27 -4.95 -16.79
N LEU A 124 -17.98 -4.83 -15.67
CA LEU A 124 -18.98 -3.78 -15.50
C LEU A 124 -18.32 -2.48 -15.01
N GLY A 125 -18.71 -1.36 -15.61
CA GLY A 125 -18.37 -0.02 -15.14
C GLY A 125 -19.32 0.47 -14.04
N HIS A 126 -20.56 -0.01 -14.03
CA HIS A 126 -21.58 0.33 -13.03
C HIS A 126 -22.58 -0.82 -12.84
N CYS A 127 -23.42 -0.75 -11.81
CA CYS A 127 -24.46 -1.74 -11.59
C CYS A 127 -25.58 -1.55 -12.63
N PRO A 128 -25.90 -2.56 -13.46
CA PRO A 128 -26.92 -2.44 -14.51
C PRO A 128 -28.32 -2.22 -13.94
N ASN A 129 -28.54 -2.53 -12.66
CA ASN A 129 -29.84 -2.43 -12.01
C ASN A 129 -30.11 -1.08 -11.34
N CYS A 130 -29.07 -0.35 -10.92
CA CYS A 130 -29.25 0.88 -10.14
C CYS A 130 -28.25 2.00 -10.44
N GLY A 131 -27.31 1.80 -11.38
CA GLY A 131 -26.29 2.79 -11.73
C GLY A 131 -25.17 2.99 -10.70
N SER A 132 -25.24 2.32 -9.54
CA SER A 132 -24.19 2.43 -8.51
C SER A 132 -22.84 1.92 -9.02
N PHE A 133 -21.77 2.61 -8.63
CA PHE A 133 -20.39 2.21 -8.91
C PHE A 133 -19.77 1.35 -7.78
N ARG A 134 -20.52 1.13 -6.69
CA ARG A 134 -20.00 0.43 -5.50
C ARG A 134 -19.97 -1.07 -5.71
N SER A 135 -18.87 -1.69 -5.30
CA SER A 135 -18.69 -3.14 -5.46
C SER A 135 -17.87 -3.75 -4.32
N THR A 136 -18.32 -4.91 -3.81
CA THR A 136 -17.62 -5.74 -2.82
C THR A 136 -17.02 -6.99 -3.45
N LEU A 137 -16.90 -7.05 -4.78
CA LEU A 137 -16.60 -8.28 -5.54
C LEU A 137 -17.59 -9.43 -5.29
N SER A 138 -18.74 -9.15 -4.67
CA SER A 138 -19.81 -10.12 -4.46
C SER A 138 -20.67 -10.32 -5.71
N MET A 139 -21.44 -11.41 -5.74
CA MET A 139 -22.43 -11.68 -6.78
C MET A 139 -23.57 -10.66 -6.85
N LYS A 140 -23.76 -9.83 -5.80
CA LYS A 140 -24.83 -8.83 -5.68
C LYS A 140 -24.28 -7.41 -5.60
N CYS A 141 -25.10 -6.47 -6.03
CA CYS A 141 -24.82 -5.06 -5.82
C CYS A 141 -25.03 -4.67 -4.34
N PRO A 142 -24.04 -4.05 -3.67
CA PRO A 142 -24.20 -3.63 -2.27
C PRO A 142 -25.20 -2.47 -2.09
N HIS A 143 -25.68 -1.87 -3.17
CA HIS A 143 -26.66 -0.77 -3.13
C HIS A 143 -28.10 -1.24 -3.33
N CYS A 144 -28.37 -2.13 -4.30
CA CYS A 144 -29.73 -2.58 -4.62
C CYS A 144 -30.00 -4.07 -4.36
N ASP A 145 -29.03 -4.82 -3.83
CA ASP A 145 -29.07 -6.26 -3.53
C ASP A 145 -29.40 -7.20 -4.71
N LYS A 146 -29.52 -6.67 -5.93
CA LYS A 146 -29.75 -7.46 -7.14
C LYS A 146 -28.47 -8.15 -7.61
N LEU A 147 -28.62 -9.35 -8.15
CA LEU A 147 -27.53 -10.13 -8.74
C LEU A 147 -26.96 -9.42 -9.97
N TYR A 148 -25.63 -9.52 -10.13
CA TYR A 148 -24.98 -9.14 -11.38
C TYR A 148 -25.23 -10.20 -12.45
N PRO A 149 -25.25 -9.82 -13.75
CA PRO A 149 -25.34 -10.77 -14.84
C PRO A 149 -24.25 -11.84 -14.75
N VAL A 150 -24.55 -13.03 -15.29
CA VAL A 150 -23.66 -14.19 -15.28
C VAL A 150 -23.25 -14.58 -16.68
N MET A 151 -22.14 -15.30 -16.78
CA MET A 151 -21.78 -16.08 -17.96
C MET A 151 -21.31 -17.47 -17.56
N ASN A 152 -21.40 -18.41 -18.50
CA ASN A 152 -20.80 -19.72 -18.32
C ASN A 152 -19.33 -19.67 -18.69
N ILE A 153 -18.46 -20.00 -17.74
CA ILE A 153 -17.02 -20.16 -17.98
C ILE A 153 -16.75 -21.65 -18.14
N PRO A 154 -16.11 -22.10 -19.24
CA PRO A 154 -15.89 -23.53 -19.48
C PRO A 154 -15.14 -24.27 -18.35
N SER A 155 -14.32 -23.57 -17.56
CA SER A 155 -13.59 -24.12 -16.41
C SER A 155 -14.42 -24.26 -15.13
N ARG A 156 -15.67 -23.83 -15.11
CA ARG A 156 -16.51 -23.83 -13.91
C ARG A 156 -17.84 -24.54 -14.17
N PRO A 157 -18.33 -25.33 -13.20
CA PRO A 157 -19.66 -25.92 -13.29
C PRO A 157 -20.77 -24.86 -13.09
N ASP A 158 -20.51 -23.85 -12.27
CA ASP A 158 -21.47 -22.80 -11.96
C ASP A 158 -21.27 -21.53 -12.81
N PRO A 159 -22.36 -20.82 -13.16
CA PRO A 159 -22.27 -19.52 -13.81
C PRO A 159 -21.43 -18.54 -12.99
N TYR A 160 -20.59 -17.78 -13.67
CA TYR A 160 -19.71 -16.79 -13.06
C TYR A 160 -20.28 -15.39 -13.25
N HIS A 161 -20.42 -14.64 -12.14
CA HIS A 161 -20.95 -13.28 -12.17
C HIS A 161 -19.93 -12.30 -12.74
N PHE A 162 -20.43 -11.33 -13.51
CA PHE A 162 -19.63 -10.18 -13.92
C PHE A 162 -19.25 -9.34 -12.71
N LEU A 163 -17.99 -8.91 -12.67
CA LEU A 163 -17.43 -8.05 -11.64
C LEU A 163 -17.58 -6.59 -12.03
N LEU A 164 -18.06 -5.78 -11.09
CA LEU A 164 -18.06 -4.32 -11.17
C LEU A 164 -16.72 -3.78 -10.67
N LEU A 165 -15.93 -3.23 -11.61
CA LEU A 165 -14.58 -2.71 -11.40
C LEU A 165 -14.46 -1.29 -11.99
N SER A 166 -15.05 -0.33 -11.29
CA SER A 166 -15.19 1.04 -11.77
C SER A 166 -13.95 1.92 -11.56
N LEU A 167 -13.05 1.56 -10.64
CA LEU A 167 -11.82 2.31 -10.42
C LEU A 167 -10.77 1.81 -11.41
N ARG A 168 -10.17 2.72 -12.17
CA ARG A 168 -9.24 2.36 -13.24
C ARG A 168 -7.98 3.21 -13.20
N ILE A 169 -6.88 2.63 -13.68
CA ILE A 169 -5.60 3.30 -13.95
C ILE A 169 -5.18 2.88 -15.36
N GLU A 170 -4.85 3.82 -16.24
CA GLU A 170 -4.22 3.46 -17.50
C GLU A 170 -2.78 3.01 -17.27
N ILE A 171 -2.42 1.94 -17.95
CA ILE A 171 -1.08 1.38 -17.93
C ILE A 171 -0.55 1.30 -19.35
N ALA A 172 0.73 1.02 -19.50
CA ALA A 172 1.22 0.44 -20.73
C ALA A 172 2.15 -0.74 -20.46
N PRO A 173 2.09 -1.77 -21.32
CA PRO A 173 3.00 -2.91 -21.23
C PRO A 173 4.44 -2.45 -21.44
N LEU A 174 5.31 -2.79 -20.50
CA LEU A 174 6.76 -2.77 -20.72
C LEU A 174 7.21 -4.16 -21.14
N ILE A 175 6.78 -5.19 -20.40
CA ILE A 175 7.10 -6.59 -20.67
C ILE A 175 5.85 -7.44 -20.40
N VAL A 176 5.47 -8.28 -21.34
CA VAL A 176 4.41 -9.27 -21.14
C VAL A 176 5.02 -10.67 -21.22
N PHE A 177 4.85 -11.41 -20.13
CA PHE A 177 5.30 -12.79 -19.97
C PHE A 177 4.15 -13.76 -20.28
N GLU A 178 4.41 -14.74 -21.14
CA GLU A 178 3.42 -15.74 -21.53
C GLU A 178 3.10 -16.72 -20.40
N ARG A 179 4.11 -17.08 -19.60
CA ARG A 179 3.97 -17.95 -18.41
C ARG A 179 3.97 -17.10 -17.14
N ALA A 180 3.03 -17.39 -16.25
CA ALA A 180 3.09 -16.91 -14.87
C ALA A 180 4.19 -17.66 -14.10
N ILE A 181 4.79 -16.98 -13.13
CA ILE A 181 5.51 -17.66 -12.05
C ILE A 181 4.53 -18.01 -10.94
N SER A 182 4.57 -19.24 -10.44
CA SER A 182 3.66 -19.69 -9.37
C SER A 182 4.01 -19.07 -8.02
N ASP A 183 3.06 -19.16 -7.08
CA ASP A 183 3.21 -18.69 -5.70
C ASP A 183 4.42 -19.35 -5.02
N GLU A 184 4.63 -20.65 -5.22
CA GLU A 184 5.75 -21.40 -4.64
C GLU A 184 7.09 -20.92 -5.20
N ARG A 185 7.18 -20.77 -6.53
CA ARG A 185 8.39 -20.28 -7.18
C ARG A 185 8.70 -18.84 -6.76
N CYS A 186 7.69 -18.02 -6.53
CA CYS A 186 7.88 -16.63 -6.15
C CYS A 186 8.20 -16.44 -4.65
N TYR A 187 7.39 -17.04 -3.77
CA TYR A 187 7.37 -16.73 -2.33
C TYR A 187 8.09 -17.76 -1.46
N ALA A 188 8.19 -19.01 -1.91
CA ALA A 188 8.80 -20.11 -1.15
C ALA A 188 10.20 -20.47 -1.66
N ASP A 189 10.52 -20.14 -2.92
CA ASP A 189 11.81 -20.46 -3.49
C ASP A 189 12.93 -19.58 -2.90
N MET A 190 13.84 -20.25 -2.20
CA MET A 190 15.00 -19.67 -1.54
C MET A 190 16.28 -19.83 -2.38
N SER A 191 16.21 -20.35 -3.60
CA SER A 191 17.37 -20.47 -4.51
C SER A 191 17.83 -19.13 -5.06
N ASP A 192 16.96 -18.10 -5.05
CA ASP A 192 17.25 -16.74 -5.49
C ASP A 192 17.23 -15.76 -4.29
N THR A 193 18.16 -14.80 -4.32
CA THR A 193 18.37 -13.87 -3.20
C THR A 193 17.21 -12.88 -3.05
N GLY A 194 16.75 -12.71 -1.82
CA GLY A 194 15.68 -11.79 -1.45
C GLY A 194 14.46 -12.51 -0.90
N MET A 195 13.52 -11.76 -0.33
CA MET A 195 12.27 -12.28 0.18
C MET A 195 11.15 -11.32 -0.17
N ILE A 196 10.02 -11.86 -0.64
CA ILE A 196 8.84 -11.07 -0.95
C ILE A 196 7.86 -11.21 0.22
N TRP A 197 7.78 -10.15 1.02
CA TRP A 197 7.00 -10.08 2.24
C TRP A 197 5.50 -9.97 1.96
N ILE A 198 5.13 -9.21 0.92
CA ILE A 198 3.72 -8.89 0.65
C ILE A 198 2.86 -10.13 0.34
N GLY A 199 3.40 -11.13 -0.38
CA GLY A 199 2.64 -12.33 -0.76
C GLY A 199 2.39 -13.29 0.39
N ARG A 200 3.27 -13.32 1.40
CA ARG A 200 3.08 -14.13 2.61
C ARG A 200 1.95 -13.61 3.48
N HIS A 201 1.77 -12.29 3.48
CA HIS A 201 0.75 -11.59 4.26
C HIS A 201 -0.66 -11.79 3.69
N ASP A 202 -0.83 -11.69 2.37
CA ASP A 202 -2.15 -11.78 1.73
C ASP A 202 -2.80 -13.17 1.88
N ASN A 203 -2.01 -14.25 1.96
CA ASN A 203 -2.53 -15.61 2.15
C ASN A 203 -3.14 -15.86 3.55
N GLN A 204 -2.78 -15.08 4.56
CA GLN A 204 -3.28 -15.27 5.94
C GLN A 204 -4.51 -14.44 6.28
N MET A 205 -4.77 -13.42 5.49
CA MET A 205 -5.74 -12.39 5.83
C MET A 205 -7.20 -12.88 5.73
N GLY A 206 -7.46 -13.98 5.01
CA GLY A 206 -8.81 -14.53 4.86
C GLY A 206 -9.71 -13.62 3.99
N ALA A 207 -10.99 -14.00 3.85
CA ALA A 207 -11.91 -13.30 2.98
C ALA A 207 -12.05 -11.80 3.36
N GLY A 208 -11.80 -10.91 2.40
CA GLY A 208 -12.00 -9.46 2.55
C GLY A 208 -10.85 -8.67 3.20
N LYS A 209 -9.75 -9.32 3.59
CA LYS A 209 -8.59 -8.63 4.20
C LYS A 209 -7.33 -8.55 3.33
N GLY A 210 -7.20 -9.35 2.27
CA GLY A 210 -6.15 -9.15 1.26
C GLY A 210 -6.42 -7.85 0.49
N SER A 211 -5.42 -6.95 0.42
CA SER A 211 -5.52 -5.77 -0.46
C SER A 211 -5.34 -6.19 -1.91
N SER A 212 -6.11 -5.59 -2.81
CA SER A 212 -5.90 -5.77 -4.25
C SER A 212 -4.67 -5.03 -4.78
N VAL A 213 -4.06 -4.16 -3.96
CA VAL A 213 -2.88 -3.37 -4.32
C VAL A 213 -1.88 -3.37 -3.18
N ARG A 214 -0.63 -3.75 -3.46
CA ARG A 214 0.48 -3.73 -2.51
C ARG A 214 1.67 -3.01 -3.12
N GLN A 215 2.34 -2.19 -2.32
CA GLN A 215 3.63 -1.64 -2.71
C GLN A 215 4.72 -2.71 -2.54
N LEU A 216 5.50 -2.94 -3.59
CA LEU A 216 6.71 -3.75 -3.59
C LEU A 216 7.90 -2.89 -3.17
N LEU A 217 8.78 -3.44 -2.32
CA LEU A 217 10.11 -2.90 -2.16
C LEU A 217 10.88 -2.99 -3.49
N PRO A 218 11.83 -2.08 -3.75
CA PRO A 218 12.67 -2.16 -4.96
C PRO A 218 13.28 -3.55 -5.14
N GLU A 219 13.77 -4.15 -4.05
CA GLU A 219 14.43 -5.45 -4.08
C GLU A 219 13.45 -6.60 -4.32
N GLU A 220 12.19 -6.48 -3.90
CA GLU A 220 11.12 -7.41 -4.23
C GLU A 220 10.77 -7.35 -5.72
N ALA A 221 10.62 -6.14 -6.28
CA ALA A 221 10.33 -5.94 -7.69
C ALA A 221 11.44 -6.52 -8.59
N VAL A 222 12.71 -6.32 -8.21
CA VAL A 222 13.86 -6.89 -8.93
C VAL A 222 13.86 -8.43 -8.83
N LYS A 223 13.60 -9.00 -7.63
CA LYS A 223 13.50 -10.47 -7.45
C LYS A 223 12.39 -11.05 -8.32
N ILE A 224 11.19 -10.48 -8.28
CA ILE A 224 10.04 -10.90 -9.09
C ILE A 224 10.41 -10.86 -10.58
N THR A 225 11.09 -9.79 -11.02
CA THR A 225 11.54 -9.65 -12.40
C THR A 225 12.50 -10.77 -12.81
N ARG A 226 13.55 -11.05 -12.01
CA ARG A 226 14.48 -12.16 -12.27
C ARG A 226 13.74 -13.50 -12.38
N MET A 227 12.82 -13.76 -11.46
CA MET A 227 12.02 -14.99 -11.45
C MET A 227 11.15 -15.13 -12.70
N MET A 228 10.46 -14.06 -13.13
CA MET A 228 9.65 -14.10 -14.36
C MET A 228 10.49 -14.34 -15.62
N ILE A 229 11.66 -13.72 -15.72
CA ILE A 229 12.56 -13.84 -16.88
C ILE A 229 13.19 -15.22 -16.98
N THR A 230 13.49 -15.84 -15.84
CA THR A 230 14.16 -17.15 -15.73
C THR A 230 13.19 -18.33 -15.64
N GLU A 231 11.89 -18.08 -15.68
CA GLU A 231 10.88 -19.15 -15.73
C GLU A 231 11.13 -20.08 -16.92
N PRO A 232 11.22 -21.41 -16.72
CA PRO A 232 11.52 -22.34 -17.80
C PRO A 232 10.52 -22.24 -18.96
N GLY A 233 11.02 -22.14 -20.19
CA GLY A 233 10.17 -22.01 -21.39
C GLY A 233 9.42 -20.68 -21.48
N GLN A 234 9.87 -19.65 -20.78
CA GLN A 234 9.26 -18.32 -20.83
C GLN A 234 9.40 -17.67 -22.22
N ILE A 235 8.29 -17.12 -22.71
CA ILE A 235 8.24 -16.26 -23.88
C ILE A 235 7.95 -14.83 -23.42
N ILE A 236 8.76 -13.90 -23.91
CA ILE A 236 8.72 -12.47 -23.55
C ILE A 236 8.27 -11.68 -24.77
N SER A 237 7.32 -10.76 -24.56
CA SER A 237 6.83 -9.86 -25.61
C SER A 237 6.76 -8.42 -25.12
N PHE A 238 6.85 -7.48 -26.07
CA PHE A 238 6.85 -6.03 -25.83
C PHE A 238 5.72 -5.40 -26.66
N PRO A 239 4.44 -5.67 -26.34
CA PRO A 239 3.34 -5.15 -27.13
C PRO A 239 3.26 -3.62 -27.03
N PRO A 240 2.74 -2.91 -28.05
CA PRO A 240 2.56 -1.47 -27.97
C PRO A 240 1.39 -1.11 -27.04
N LYS A 241 1.43 0.11 -26.48
CA LYS A 241 0.30 0.69 -25.74
C LYS A 241 -0.91 0.85 -26.66
N LYS A 242 -2.08 0.39 -26.23
CA LYS A 242 -3.37 0.79 -26.79
C LYS A 242 -3.93 1.99 -26.04
N GLN A 243 -4.53 2.91 -26.77
CA GLN A 243 -5.17 4.08 -26.18
C GLN A 243 -6.47 3.67 -25.47
N TYR A 244 -6.67 4.19 -24.26
CA TYR A 244 -7.96 4.12 -23.59
C TYR A 244 -8.92 5.13 -24.24
N VAL A 245 -9.99 4.62 -24.87
CA VAL A 245 -10.92 5.42 -25.68
C VAL A 245 -12.16 5.89 -24.93
N ASN A 246 -12.37 5.37 -23.72
CA ASN A 246 -13.58 5.57 -22.93
C ASN A 246 -13.51 6.83 -22.05
N GLU A 247 -14.66 7.27 -21.54
CA GLU A 247 -14.74 8.45 -20.67
C GLU A 247 -14.02 8.21 -19.34
N LYS A 248 -13.34 9.24 -18.83
CA LYS A 248 -12.66 9.22 -17.53
C LYS A 248 -13.35 10.22 -16.60
N LYS A 249 -14.00 9.73 -15.54
CA LYS A 249 -14.67 10.57 -14.55
C LYS A 249 -13.87 10.71 -13.28
N GLU A 250 -14.10 11.81 -12.56
CA GLU A 250 -13.58 12.00 -11.20
C GLU A 250 -14.17 10.92 -10.26
N ILE A 251 -13.38 10.50 -9.28
CA ILE A 251 -13.82 9.56 -8.25
C ILE A 251 -14.57 10.37 -7.18
N LEU A 252 -15.87 10.10 -7.02
CA LEU A 252 -16.75 10.82 -6.09
C LEU A 252 -17.25 9.94 -4.94
N ASN A 253 -17.62 10.57 -3.83
CA ASN A 253 -18.42 9.97 -2.76
C ASN A 253 -19.86 9.73 -3.24
N ASN A 254 -20.65 8.98 -2.45
CA ASN A 254 -22.01 8.61 -2.83
C ASN A 254 -22.94 9.82 -3.00
N ASP A 255 -22.68 10.90 -2.28
CA ASP A 255 -23.42 12.16 -2.37
C ASP A 255 -22.91 13.07 -3.50
N GLY A 256 -21.93 12.61 -4.29
CA GLY A 256 -21.30 13.38 -5.37
C GLY A 256 -20.26 14.39 -4.91
N THR A 257 -19.83 14.40 -3.64
CA THR A 257 -18.63 15.16 -3.23
C THR A 257 -17.37 14.50 -3.75
N LYS A 258 -16.26 15.25 -3.87
CA LYS A 258 -14.96 14.67 -4.25
C LYS A 258 -14.54 13.62 -3.23
N VAL A 259 -13.99 12.48 -3.68
CA VAL A 259 -13.49 11.44 -2.77
C VAL A 259 -12.40 11.98 -1.82
N THR A 260 -11.69 13.02 -2.25
CA THR A 260 -10.67 13.73 -1.47
C THR A 260 -11.23 14.50 -0.27
N ASN A 261 -12.53 14.79 -0.26
CA ASN A 261 -13.20 15.41 0.89
C ASN A 261 -13.49 14.33 1.94
N LEU A 262 -12.97 14.52 3.14
CA LEU A 262 -12.95 13.51 4.20
C LEU A 262 -14.17 13.70 5.11
N GLU A 263 -14.99 12.65 5.26
CA GLU A 263 -16.15 12.68 6.15
C GLU A 263 -15.71 12.74 7.62
N LEU A 264 -16.30 13.68 8.35
CA LEU A 264 -16.05 13.93 9.75
C LEU A 264 -17.17 13.36 10.64
N ARG A 265 -16.77 12.86 11.80
CA ARG A 265 -17.65 12.50 12.90
C ARG A 265 -17.54 13.56 14.01
N VAL A 266 -18.70 14.06 14.44
CA VAL A 266 -18.80 14.97 15.58
C VAL A 266 -18.70 14.16 16.88
N ILE A 267 -17.74 14.51 17.73
CA ILE A 267 -17.60 13.95 19.09
C ILE A 267 -18.32 14.84 20.10
N ASN A 268 -18.14 16.15 19.97
CA ASN A 268 -18.86 17.18 20.72
C ASN A 268 -18.86 18.49 19.90
N ARG A 269 -19.32 19.60 20.50
CA ARG A 269 -19.45 20.90 19.81
C ARG A 269 -18.13 21.43 19.23
N GLU A 270 -16.99 21.08 19.83
CA GLU A 270 -15.67 21.63 19.48
C GLU A 270 -14.80 20.61 18.72
N ILE A 271 -15.09 19.31 18.87
CA ILE A 271 -14.21 18.24 18.43
C ILE A 271 -14.89 17.43 17.34
N LYS A 272 -14.29 17.50 16.16
CA LYS A 272 -14.58 16.67 15.00
C LYS A 272 -13.34 15.86 14.66
N ILE A 273 -13.56 14.59 14.33
CA ILE A 273 -12.53 13.64 13.93
C ILE A 273 -12.86 13.08 12.55
N VAL A 274 -11.88 12.55 11.84
CA VAL A 274 -12.18 11.73 10.65
C VAL A 274 -13.05 10.53 11.06
N SER A 275 -14.04 10.19 10.22
CA SER A 275 -14.97 9.10 10.52
C SER A 275 -14.29 7.73 10.59
N GLN A 276 -13.20 7.54 9.82
CA GLN A 276 -12.40 6.33 9.77
C GLN A 276 -10.91 6.63 9.83
N GLU A 277 -10.14 5.76 10.49
CA GLU A 277 -8.68 5.89 10.62
C GLU A 277 -7.97 5.85 9.26
N HIS A 278 -8.40 4.97 8.35
CA HIS A 278 -7.85 4.87 6.99
C HIS A 278 -7.97 6.16 6.16
N MET A 279 -8.78 7.14 6.57
CA MET A 279 -8.78 8.46 5.93
C MET A 279 -7.46 9.19 6.13
N LEU A 280 -6.72 8.92 7.21
CA LEU A 280 -5.39 9.47 7.44
C LEU A 280 -4.38 8.85 6.46
N ASN A 281 -4.44 7.53 6.21
CA ASN A 281 -3.65 6.88 5.16
C ASN A 281 -3.91 7.53 3.80
N PHE A 282 -5.18 7.71 3.46
CA PHE A 282 -5.57 8.30 2.19
C PHE A 282 -5.13 9.76 2.06
N ASP A 283 -5.27 10.56 3.11
CA ASP A 283 -4.86 11.96 3.07
C ASP A 283 -3.36 12.11 2.85
N ILE A 284 -2.57 11.36 3.64
CA ILE A 284 -1.11 11.35 3.55
C ILE A 284 -0.65 10.76 2.22
N ALA A 285 -1.26 9.68 1.72
CA ALA A 285 -0.93 9.08 0.42
C ALA A 285 -0.99 10.07 -0.75
N LYS A 286 -1.96 10.99 -0.72
CA LYS A 286 -2.13 12.00 -1.77
C LYS A 286 -1.04 13.07 -1.77
N SER A 287 -0.39 13.32 -0.62
CA SER A 287 0.45 14.51 -0.43
C SER A 287 1.85 14.26 0.11
N ILE A 288 2.22 13.01 0.42
CA ILE A 288 3.53 12.66 1.00
C ILE A 288 4.71 13.05 0.09
N ASP A 289 4.46 13.18 -1.20
CA ASP A 289 5.41 13.59 -2.24
C ASP A 289 5.31 15.09 -2.60
N ASN A 290 4.55 15.86 -1.83
CA ASN A 290 4.48 17.31 -1.93
C ASN A 290 5.19 17.95 -0.73
N SER A 291 6.35 18.57 -0.99
CA SER A 291 7.17 19.28 0.00
C SER A 291 6.42 20.42 0.69
N ASP A 292 5.41 20.98 0.05
CA ASP A 292 4.60 22.06 0.60
C ASP A 292 3.42 21.59 1.45
N SER A 293 3.14 20.28 1.48
CA SER A 293 2.04 19.74 2.27
C SER A 293 2.26 19.98 3.77
N SER A 294 1.18 20.24 4.49
CA SER A 294 1.22 20.45 5.95
C SER A 294 1.78 19.21 6.67
N PHE A 295 1.51 18.00 6.17
CA PHE A 295 2.06 16.76 6.72
C PHE A 295 3.58 16.68 6.58
N VAL A 296 4.13 16.91 5.38
CA VAL A 296 5.59 16.89 5.15
C VAL A 296 6.28 17.96 6.00
N LYS A 297 5.69 19.16 6.11
CA LYS A 297 6.20 20.21 7.00
C LYS A 297 6.21 19.79 8.47
N ALA A 298 5.20 19.05 8.94
CA ALA A 298 5.15 18.54 10.31
C ALA A 298 6.18 17.45 10.61
N LEU A 299 6.68 16.73 9.59
CA LEU A 299 7.80 15.79 9.74
C LEU A 299 9.15 16.50 9.97
N GLY A 300 9.26 17.78 9.59
CA GLY A 300 10.43 18.61 9.82
C GLY A 300 11.61 18.31 8.89
N ASN A 301 12.78 18.86 9.24
CA ASN A 301 13.98 18.84 8.38
C ASN A 301 14.60 17.45 8.19
N ASP A 302 14.20 16.46 8.98
CA ASP A 302 14.69 15.09 8.85
C ASP A 302 14.07 14.36 7.65
N PHE A 303 13.01 14.91 7.06
CA PHE A 303 12.30 14.34 5.93
C PHE A 303 12.59 15.12 4.63
N SER A 304 12.97 14.41 3.57
CA SER A 304 13.15 15.01 2.24
C SER A 304 12.39 14.21 1.18
N VAL A 305 11.49 14.88 0.45
CA VAL A 305 10.74 14.27 -0.65
C VAL A 305 11.66 13.75 -1.74
N SER A 306 12.76 14.46 -2.00
CA SER A 306 13.74 14.09 -3.02
C SER A 306 14.55 12.85 -2.67
N GLU A 307 14.44 12.33 -1.45
CA GLU A 307 15.15 11.14 -0.99
C GLU A 307 14.22 9.96 -0.77
N ILE A 308 12.90 10.12 -0.98
CA ILE A 308 11.93 9.03 -0.82
C ILE A 308 12.23 7.96 -1.86
N GLU A 309 12.65 6.78 -1.39
CA GLU A 309 12.81 5.57 -2.20
C GLU A 309 11.56 4.69 -2.15
N TYR A 310 10.93 4.62 -0.99
CA TYR A 310 9.82 3.72 -0.74
C TYR A 310 8.73 4.40 0.07
N VAL A 311 7.47 4.14 -0.30
CA VAL A 311 6.30 4.62 0.43
C VAL A 311 5.21 3.55 0.40
N SER A 312 4.59 3.25 1.54
CA SER A 312 3.56 2.22 1.62
C SER A 312 2.52 2.54 2.67
N SER A 313 1.27 2.19 2.38
CA SER A 313 0.14 2.20 3.31
C SER A 313 -0.21 0.76 3.69
N GLU A 314 -0.54 0.53 4.97
CA GLU A 314 -0.77 -0.81 5.53
C GLU A 314 0.43 -1.74 5.22
N PHE A 315 1.64 -1.29 5.60
CA PHE A 315 2.89 -1.99 5.33
C PHE A 315 2.97 -3.30 6.12
N PRO A 316 3.04 -4.47 5.47
CA PRO A 316 3.12 -5.74 6.16
C PRO A 316 4.54 -6.02 6.66
N TRP A 317 4.67 -6.33 7.95
CA TRP A 317 5.94 -6.71 8.58
C TRP A 317 5.84 -7.99 9.43
N GLY A 318 4.63 -8.46 9.72
CA GLY A 318 4.39 -9.64 10.56
C GLY A 318 3.73 -10.77 9.79
N TYR A 319 4.04 -12.02 10.18
CA TYR A 319 3.45 -13.20 9.54
C TYR A 319 1.93 -13.27 9.74
N THR A 320 1.44 -12.99 10.95
CA THR A 320 0.02 -13.07 11.34
C THR A 320 -0.69 -11.72 11.28
N ALA A 321 -0.75 -11.11 10.09
CA ALA A 321 -1.41 -9.84 9.86
C ALA A 321 -0.78 -8.63 10.59
N GLY A 322 0.53 -8.66 10.86
CA GLY A 322 1.24 -7.51 11.44
C GLY A 322 1.46 -6.43 10.40
N GLU A 323 0.76 -5.30 10.54
CA GLU A 323 0.87 -4.13 9.65
C GLU A 323 1.28 -2.88 10.42
N SER A 324 1.96 -1.96 9.76
CA SER A 324 2.08 -0.56 10.17
C SER A 324 1.21 0.28 9.24
N ASP A 325 0.56 1.32 9.76
CA ASP A 325 -0.38 2.10 8.96
C ASP A 325 0.31 2.77 7.77
N PHE A 326 1.54 3.27 7.96
CA PHE A 326 2.28 3.92 6.89
C PHE A 326 3.78 3.84 7.12
N VAL A 327 4.55 3.58 6.06
CA VAL A 327 6.01 3.52 6.10
C VAL A 327 6.60 4.32 4.95
N VAL A 328 7.63 5.13 5.26
CA VAL A 328 8.44 5.84 4.27
C VAL A 328 9.90 5.49 4.47
N GLY A 329 10.58 5.05 3.41
CA GLY A 329 12.02 4.80 3.40
C GLY A 329 12.74 5.87 2.59
N LEU A 330 13.77 6.49 3.18
CA LEU A 330 14.63 7.44 2.49
C LEU A 330 15.99 6.81 2.17
N LYS A 331 16.50 7.14 0.98
CA LYS A 331 17.79 6.68 0.46
C LYS A 331 18.63 7.85 0.01
N ASN A 332 19.91 7.78 0.36
CA ASN A 332 20.94 8.64 -0.17
C ASN A 332 21.81 7.84 -1.17
N GLU A 333 22.88 8.45 -1.67
CA GLU A 333 23.80 7.82 -2.63
C GLU A 333 24.42 6.50 -2.13
N LYS A 334 24.52 6.31 -0.81
CA LYS A 334 25.15 5.13 -0.22
C LYS A 334 24.16 4.00 -0.04
N ALA A 335 23.05 4.25 0.66
CA ALA A 335 22.05 3.23 1.00
C ALA A 335 20.77 3.88 1.54
N ARG A 336 19.74 3.05 1.75
CA ARG A 336 18.60 3.40 2.59
C ARG A 336 19.10 3.72 4.01
N TYR A 337 18.75 4.90 4.54
CA TYR A 337 19.38 5.43 5.75
C TYR A 337 18.41 6.03 6.77
N LYS A 338 17.16 6.33 6.37
CA LYS A 338 16.09 6.74 7.30
C LYS A 338 14.80 5.97 7.02
N LEU A 339 14.07 5.65 8.09
CA LEU A 339 12.70 5.13 8.02
C LEU A 339 11.78 6.00 8.86
N PHE A 340 10.63 6.38 8.30
CA PHE A 340 9.51 6.92 9.06
C PHE A 340 8.47 5.82 9.17
N ILE A 341 8.12 5.44 10.39
CA ILE A 341 7.18 4.36 10.67
C ILE A 341 6.01 4.95 11.43
N MET A 342 4.80 4.82 10.89
CA MET A 342 3.66 5.58 11.34
C MET A 342 2.55 4.69 11.88
N GLU A 343 1.97 5.13 13.00
CA GLU A 343 0.73 4.61 13.58
C GLU A 343 -0.31 5.73 13.59
N PHE A 344 -1.51 5.44 13.14
CA PHE A 344 -2.60 6.39 13.10
C PHE A 344 -3.63 6.04 14.16
N LYS A 345 -4.20 7.09 14.75
CA LYS A 345 -5.41 7.02 15.56
C LYS A 345 -6.37 8.09 15.09
N ARG A 346 -7.61 7.70 14.80
CA ARG A 346 -8.63 8.69 14.42
C ARG A 346 -8.89 9.76 15.49
N ASP A 347 -8.63 9.51 16.77
CA ASP A 347 -8.97 10.46 17.85
C ASP A 347 -7.82 10.68 18.83
N LYS A 348 -7.72 9.83 19.86
CA LYS A 348 -6.79 10.01 20.97
C LYS A 348 -5.49 9.24 20.73
N ILE A 349 -4.39 9.90 21.07
CA ILE A 349 -3.06 9.31 21.22
C ILE A 349 -2.79 9.16 22.71
N ASP A 350 -2.43 7.95 23.10
CA ASP A 350 -2.09 7.56 24.47
C ASP A 350 -0.77 6.78 24.51
N ASP A 351 -0.41 6.30 25.69
CA ASP A 351 0.78 5.47 25.87
C ASP A 351 0.72 4.19 25.02
N ASP A 352 -0.47 3.63 24.77
CA ASP A 352 -0.61 2.40 23.99
C ASP A 352 -0.20 2.64 22.53
N ALA A 353 -0.56 3.80 21.95
CA ALA A 353 -0.08 4.19 20.63
C ALA A 353 1.45 4.38 20.59
N MET A 354 2.04 5.01 21.61
CA MET A 354 3.49 5.22 21.70
C MET A 354 4.27 3.90 21.84
N ILE A 355 3.74 2.98 22.65
CA ILE A 355 4.28 1.62 22.82
C ILE A 355 4.14 0.84 21.50
N GLN A 356 2.97 0.87 20.87
CA GLN A 356 2.68 0.08 19.67
C GLN A 356 3.66 0.40 18.53
N VAL A 357 3.87 1.67 18.19
CA VAL A 357 4.80 2.07 17.12
C VAL A 357 6.26 1.67 17.42
N SER A 358 6.63 1.69 18.71
CA SER A 358 7.96 1.30 19.16
C SER A 358 8.17 -0.21 19.07
N LEU A 359 7.15 -1.03 19.37
CA LEU A 359 7.25 -2.49 19.36
C LEU A 359 7.52 -3.06 17.96
N TYR A 360 6.86 -2.56 16.92
CA TYR A 360 7.09 -3.08 15.56
C TYR A 360 8.27 -2.47 14.82
N THR A 361 8.92 -1.45 15.37
CA THR A 361 10.07 -0.77 14.74
C THR A 361 11.16 -1.77 14.31
N ARG A 362 11.51 -2.72 15.19
CA ARG A 362 12.53 -3.74 14.90
C ARG A 362 12.16 -4.61 13.69
N TRP A 363 10.89 -5.00 13.59
CA TRP A 363 10.40 -5.86 12.52
C TRP A 363 10.35 -5.13 11.18
N VAL A 364 9.85 -3.89 11.17
CA VAL A 364 9.86 -3.05 9.97
C VAL A 364 11.30 -2.82 9.49
N VAL A 365 12.23 -2.50 10.39
CA VAL A 365 13.64 -2.33 10.04
C VAL A 365 14.22 -3.59 9.40
N GLN A 366 13.90 -4.78 9.93
CA GLN A 366 14.35 -6.04 9.33
C GLN A 366 13.86 -6.17 7.88
N VAL A 367 12.57 -5.98 7.62
CA VAL A 367 12.00 -6.06 6.27
C VAL A 367 12.68 -5.05 5.34
N MET A 368 12.88 -3.81 5.82
CA MET A 368 13.43 -2.70 5.05
C MET A 368 14.95 -2.75 4.85
N SER A 369 15.72 -3.63 5.51
CA SER A 369 17.19 -3.60 5.45
C SER A 369 17.85 -4.91 5.08
N GLN A 370 17.23 -6.06 5.39
CA GLN A 370 17.86 -7.38 5.27
C GLN A 370 18.37 -7.71 3.86
N PHE A 371 17.66 -7.23 2.84
CA PHE A 371 17.97 -7.50 1.43
C PHE A 371 18.22 -6.24 0.60
N SER A 372 18.36 -5.08 1.26
CA SER A 372 18.52 -3.79 0.59
C SER A 372 19.76 -3.76 -0.32
N ILE A 373 19.62 -3.08 -1.46
CA ILE A 373 20.71 -2.83 -2.40
C ILE A 373 20.83 -1.33 -2.69
N PRO A 374 21.94 -0.67 -2.33
CA PRO A 374 23.11 -1.22 -1.61
C PRO A 374 22.80 -1.66 -0.17
N LYS A 375 23.75 -2.41 0.43
CA LYS A 375 23.62 -2.92 1.80
C LYS A 375 23.54 -1.76 2.80
N VAL A 376 22.65 -1.91 3.78
CA VAL A 376 22.47 -0.93 4.86
C VAL A 376 23.39 -1.30 6.02
N GLU A 377 24.24 -0.36 6.44
CA GLU A 377 25.12 -0.51 7.62
C GLU A 377 24.53 0.17 8.86
N SER A 378 23.85 1.30 8.67
CA SER A 378 23.16 2.03 9.72
C SER A 378 21.86 2.63 9.21
N ILE A 379 20.89 2.78 10.10
CA ILE A 379 19.59 3.36 9.78
C ILE A 379 19.02 4.14 10.97
N ILE A 380 18.46 5.31 10.70
CA ILE A 380 17.75 6.11 11.70
C ILE A 380 16.25 5.90 11.53
N VAL A 381 15.57 5.56 12.61
CA VAL A 381 14.13 5.36 12.62
C VAL A 381 13.43 6.52 13.32
N TYR A 382 12.40 7.04 12.68
CA TYR A 382 11.49 8.06 13.17
C TYR A 382 10.11 7.43 13.35
N PRO A 383 9.78 6.93 14.55
CA PRO A 383 8.41 6.54 14.85
C PRO A 383 7.52 7.80 14.87
N VAL A 384 6.34 7.71 14.28
CA VAL A 384 5.38 8.83 14.21
C VAL A 384 4.01 8.32 14.60
N VAL A 385 3.34 9.00 15.50
CA VAL A 385 1.94 8.75 15.82
C VAL A 385 1.10 9.94 15.36
N VAL A 386 0.06 9.69 14.58
CA VAL A 386 -0.82 10.74 14.05
C VAL A 386 -2.20 10.61 14.67
N GLY A 387 -2.71 11.69 15.26
CA GLY A 387 -4.06 11.68 15.83
C GLY A 387 -4.66 13.06 16.06
N ARG A 388 -5.90 13.12 16.55
CA ARG A 388 -6.59 14.40 16.76
C ARG A 388 -6.14 15.07 18.05
N ARG A 389 -5.87 14.29 19.10
CA ARG A 389 -5.63 14.78 20.46
C ARG A 389 -4.69 13.88 21.23
N LEU A 390 -3.89 14.47 22.10
CA LEU A 390 -3.08 13.75 23.08
C LEU A 390 -3.87 13.57 24.39
N ILE A 391 -3.76 12.40 25.02
CA ILE A 391 -4.27 12.21 26.38
C ILE A 391 -3.30 12.88 27.38
N ALA A 392 -3.84 13.60 28.36
CA ALA A 392 -3.04 14.22 29.40
C ALA A 392 -2.24 13.15 30.17
N GLY A 393 -0.97 13.42 30.42
CA GLY A 393 -0.06 12.48 31.09
C GLY A 393 0.53 11.40 30.19
N THR A 394 0.24 11.39 28.89
CA THR A 394 0.92 10.50 27.94
C THR A 394 2.43 10.76 27.93
N LEU A 395 3.21 9.69 27.98
CA LEU A 395 4.67 9.74 27.98
C LEU A 395 5.22 9.19 26.66
N ARG A 396 6.45 9.58 26.33
CA ARG A 396 7.16 9.14 25.12
C ARG A 396 8.44 8.40 25.44
N PRO A 397 8.74 7.29 24.76
CA PRO A 397 10.06 6.68 24.82
C PRO A 397 11.17 7.67 24.44
N ALA A 398 12.22 7.76 25.25
CA ALA A 398 13.47 8.44 24.91
C ALA A 398 14.18 7.72 23.74
N PRO A 399 15.06 8.40 22.99
CA PRO A 399 15.79 7.76 21.90
C PRO A 399 16.64 6.59 22.41
N PHE A 400 16.79 5.55 21.59
CA PHE A 400 17.60 4.37 21.91
C PHE A 400 18.24 3.78 20.65
N SER A 401 19.23 2.92 20.84
CA SER A 401 19.92 2.26 19.72
C SER A 401 20.06 0.77 19.97
N PHE A 402 20.08 -0.01 18.89
CA PHE A 402 20.36 -1.44 18.95
C PHE A 402 21.05 -1.91 17.67
N ARG A 403 21.68 -3.10 17.74
CA ARG A 403 22.19 -3.79 16.56
C ARG A 403 21.23 -4.90 16.15
N ALA A 404 20.84 -4.92 14.88
CA ALA A 404 20.11 -6.02 14.27
C ALA A 404 21.07 -6.84 13.42
N SER A 405 21.01 -8.17 13.54
CA SER A 405 21.78 -9.09 12.70
C SER A 405 20.81 -10.10 12.10
N TYR A 406 20.91 -10.33 10.79
CA TYR A 406 19.97 -11.15 10.04
C TYR A 406 20.63 -12.41 9.47
N ASN A 407 19.81 -13.40 9.12
CA ASN A 407 20.28 -14.64 8.51
C ASN A 407 20.93 -14.42 7.13
N SER A 408 20.70 -13.28 6.47
CA SER A 408 21.42 -12.89 5.25
C SER A 408 22.89 -12.49 5.50
N GLY A 409 23.35 -12.48 6.76
CA GLY A 409 24.67 -12.02 7.17
C GLY A 409 24.78 -10.49 7.29
N VAL A 410 23.71 -9.76 6.98
CA VAL A 410 23.64 -8.29 7.16
C VAL A 410 23.51 -7.95 8.64
N SER A 411 24.30 -6.97 9.10
CA SER A 411 24.19 -6.39 10.43
C SER A 411 24.02 -4.88 10.32
N VAL A 412 23.01 -4.34 11.00
CA VAL A 412 22.60 -2.93 10.93
C VAL A 412 22.65 -2.31 12.31
N VAL A 413 23.26 -1.13 12.43
CA VAL A 413 23.11 -0.26 13.59
C VAL A 413 21.84 0.56 13.43
N VAL A 414 20.93 0.45 14.38
CA VAL A 414 19.62 1.11 14.33
C VAL A 414 19.56 2.14 15.44
N ASP A 415 19.36 3.40 15.06
CA ASP A 415 19.14 4.52 15.98
C ASP A 415 17.66 4.93 15.91
N VAL A 416 16.92 4.70 16.98
CA VAL A 416 15.48 5.01 17.07
C VAL A 416 15.30 6.34 17.79
N LYS A 417 14.70 7.31 17.11
CA LYS A 417 14.30 8.59 17.72
C LYS A 417 13.05 8.41 18.57
N SER A 418 12.83 9.36 19.47
CA SER A 418 11.58 9.42 20.23
C SER A 418 10.38 9.55 19.30
N PRO A 419 9.31 8.75 19.50
CA PRO A 419 8.12 8.81 18.65
C PRO A 419 7.54 10.22 18.57
N SER A 420 7.31 10.77 17.38
CA SER A 420 6.70 12.10 17.25
C SER A 420 5.18 12.03 17.32
N PHE A 421 4.53 12.95 18.03
CA PHE A 421 3.09 13.16 17.93
C PHE A 421 2.79 14.25 16.90
N ILE A 422 2.10 13.87 15.83
CA ILE A 422 1.57 14.80 14.84
C ILE A 422 0.05 14.91 15.02
N GLN A 423 -0.39 16.09 15.42
CA GLN A 423 -1.80 16.42 15.51
C GLN A 423 -2.35 16.72 14.11
N TYR A 424 -3.50 16.13 13.75
CA TYR A 424 -4.26 16.58 12.59
C TYR A 424 -5.44 17.50 13.01
N VAL A 425 -5.79 18.45 12.15
CA VAL A 425 -6.91 19.39 12.33
C VAL A 425 -7.69 19.48 11.02
N PRO A 426 -9.01 19.20 11.01
CA PRO A 426 -9.85 19.40 9.83
C PRO A 426 -9.90 20.86 9.40
N GLU A 427 -9.84 21.11 8.09
CA GLU A 427 -9.94 22.45 7.49
C GLU A 427 -10.95 22.47 6.33
N GLY A 428 -11.55 23.64 6.08
CA GLY A 428 -12.52 23.84 5.00
C GLY A 428 -13.77 22.99 5.19
N GLU A 429 -14.31 23.01 6.42
CA GLU A 429 -15.46 22.19 6.76
C GLU A 429 -16.74 22.64 6.03
N PHE A 430 -17.50 21.69 5.50
CA PHE A 430 -18.80 21.95 4.87
C PHE A 430 -19.76 20.79 5.09
N THR A 431 -21.06 21.02 4.90
CA THR A 431 -22.10 19.99 5.05
C THR A 431 -22.79 19.72 3.73
N LYS A 432 -22.99 18.44 3.39
CA LYS A 432 -23.81 18.02 2.25
C LYS A 432 -24.61 16.78 2.62
N ASN A 433 -25.91 16.79 2.33
CA ASN A 433 -26.86 15.72 2.68
C ASN A 433 -26.77 15.28 4.15
N GLY A 434 -26.55 16.22 5.08
CA GLY A 434 -26.44 15.95 6.52
C GLY A 434 -25.09 15.36 6.96
N ILE A 435 -24.15 15.13 6.05
CA ILE A 435 -22.79 14.65 6.34
C ILE A 435 -21.83 15.85 6.34
N ILE A 436 -20.96 15.91 7.35
CA ILE A 436 -19.93 16.94 7.48
C ILE A 436 -18.65 16.42 6.84
N TYR A 437 -18.00 17.26 6.03
CA TYR A 437 -16.74 16.97 5.35
C TYR A 437 -15.69 18.01 5.70
N ALA A 438 -14.41 17.63 5.59
CA ALA A 438 -13.29 18.55 5.47
C ALA A 438 -12.69 18.47 4.07
N SER A 439 -12.25 19.60 3.51
CA SER A 439 -11.52 19.63 2.23
C SER A 439 -10.08 19.16 2.36
N SER A 440 -9.49 19.33 3.54
CA SER A 440 -8.09 19.04 3.84
C SER A 440 -7.90 18.78 5.33
N LEU A 441 -6.76 18.16 5.67
CA LEU A 441 -6.25 18.12 7.04
C LEU A 441 -4.98 18.97 7.14
N ILE A 442 -4.86 19.70 8.25
CA ILE A 442 -3.64 20.41 8.62
C ILE A 442 -2.94 19.64 9.73
N TYR A 443 -1.64 19.44 9.57
CA TYR A 443 -0.82 18.67 10.49
C TYR A 443 0.15 19.57 11.24
N LYS A 444 0.31 19.31 12.53
CA LYS A 444 1.21 20.04 13.43
C LYS A 444 1.97 19.05 14.30
N ASN A 445 3.27 19.26 14.45
CA ASN A 445 4.08 18.45 15.35
C ASN A 445 3.95 19.03 16.77
N GLU A 446 3.35 18.26 17.67
CA GLU A 446 3.04 18.68 19.05
C GLU A 446 3.89 17.87 20.05
N SER A 447 5.07 17.42 19.61
CA SER A 447 5.93 16.51 20.37
C SER A 447 6.69 17.19 21.51
N GLU A 448 7.05 18.47 21.36
CA GLU A 448 8.04 19.15 22.21
C GLU A 448 7.67 19.13 23.69
N ASN A 449 6.38 19.19 24.01
CA ASN A 449 5.89 19.30 25.39
C ASN A 449 5.54 17.95 26.04
N ILE A 450 5.82 16.82 25.36
CA ILE A 450 5.49 15.49 25.86
C ILE A 450 6.71 14.90 26.57
N LEU A 451 6.54 14.56 27.85
CA LEU A 451 7.61 14.06 28.70
C LEU A 451 8.25 12.77 28.16
N LEU A 452 9.57 12.71 28.23
CA LEU A 452 10.35 11.55 27.82
C LEU A 452 10.62 10.60 28.98
N VAL A 453 10.55 9.31 28.71
CA VAL A 453 10.91 8.23 29.64
C VAL A 453 11.93 7.30 29.04
N LYS A 454 12.91 6.87 29.85
CA LYS A 454 13.88 5.86 29.43
C LYS A 454 13.21 4.49 29.40
N TRP A 455 12.76 4.08 28.23
CA TRP A 455 12.17 2.77 27.98
C TRP A 455 12.67 2.24 26.65
N ILE A 456 13.07 0.97 26.63
CA ILE A 456 13.53 0.26 25.43
C ILE A 456 12.61 -0.94 25.26
N PRO A 457 11.94 -1.11 24.09
CA PRO A 457 11.09 -2.27 23.85
C PRO A 457 11.88 -3.58 23.95
N GLU A 458 11.28 -4.58 24.59
CA GLU A 458 11.87 -5.92 24.63
C GLU A 458 11.87 -6.58 23.25
N VAL A 459 12.88 -7.42 23.02
CA VAL A 459 13.05 -8.13 21.75
C VAL A 459 12.12 -9.34 21.70
N GLY A 460 11.41 -9.53 20.58
CA GLY A 460 10.58 -10.72 20.33
C GLY A 460 9.11 -10.55 20.68
N ILE A 461 8.71 -9.41 21.26
CA ILE A 461 7.31 -9.10 21.54
C ILE A 461 6.59 -8.72 20.25
N VAL A 462 5.41 -9.31 20.02
CA VAL A 462 4.52 -8.96 18.91
C VAL A 462 3.51 -7.90 19.32
N THR A 463 2.89 -7.22 18.37
CA THR A 463 1.96 -6.12 18.64
C THR A 463 0.54 -6.59 18.99
N SER A 464 0.35 -7.85 19.38
CA SER A 464 -0.98 -8.33 19.77
C SER A 464 -1.48 -7.54 20.99
N GLN A 465 -2.81 -7.44 21.17
CA GLN A 465 -3.36 -6.73 22.33
C GLN A 465 -2.88 -7.33 23.66
N VAL A 466 -2.75 -8.65 23.73
CA VAL A 466 -2.29 -9.37 24.94
C VAL A 466 -0.84 -8.98 25.27
N GLU A 467 0.03 -9.01 24.27
CA GLU A 467 1.44 -8.64 24.42
C GLU A 467 1.60 -7.15 24.78
N ARG A 468 0.84 -6.26 24.13
CA ARG A 468 0.85 -4.83 24.48
C ARG A 468 0.42 -4.58 25.93
N ASN A 469 -0.64 -5.25 26.37
CA ASN A 469 -1.10 -5.16 27.76
C ASN A 469 -0.02 -5.66 28.74
N TRP A 470 0.65 -6.76 28.39
CA TRP A 470 1.77 -7.28 29.17
C TRP A 470 2.92 -6.27 29.22
N THR A 471 3.37 -5.74 28.09
CA THR A 471 4.43 -4.72 28.01
C THR A 471 4.09 -3.51 28.85
N LYS A 472 2.84 -3.04 28.77
CA LYS A 472 2.35 -1.89 29.54
C LYS A 472 2.47 -2.15 31.04
N ASN A 473 2.04 -3.31 31.51
CA ASN A 473 2.05 -3.65 32.93
C ASN A 473 3.45 -3.97 33.46
N ALA A 474 4.25 -4.71 32.68
CA ALA A 474 5.53 -5.26 33.12
C ALA A 474 6.68 -4.25 33.04
N SER A 475 6.70 -3.40 32.00
CA SER A 475 7.85 -2.52 31.73
C SER A 475 7.49 -1.03 31.71
N TRP A 476 6.32 -0.65 31.17
CA TRP A 476 5.97 0.75 31.02
C TRP A 476 5.46 1.39 32.32
N LYS A 477 4.45 0.79 32.95
CA LYS A 477 3.80 1.31 34.15
C LYS A 477 4.78 1.59 35.31
N PRO A 478 5.72 0.68 35.64
CA PRO A 478 6.70 0.94 36.70
C PRO A 478 7.60 2.16 36.45
N ILE A 479 7.82 2.51 35.18
CA ILE A 479 8.58 3.71 34.80
C ILE A 479 7.70 4.95 34.95
N THR A 480 6.44 4.88 34.52
CA THR A 480 5.51 6.02 34.60
C THR A 480 5.17 6.40 36.04
N GLU A 481 5.08 5.43 36.96
CA GLU A 481 4.82 5.69 38.39
C GLU A 481 5.96 6.50 39.01
N ARG A 482 7.22 6.19 38.69
CA ARG A 482 8.41 6.92 39.19
C ARG A 482 8.58 8.34 38.65
N VAL A 483 7.90 8.69 37.57
CA VAL A 483 7.95 10.03 36.96
C VAL A 483 6.88 10.95 37.52
N ASN A 484 5.81 10.37 38.09
CA ASN A 484 4.69 11.09 38.70
C ASN A 484 4.80 11.21 40.23
N GLU A 485 5.76 10.52 40.85
CA GLU A 485 6.26 10.76 42.21
C GLU A 485 7.23 11.95 42.22
#